data_AF-A0A4Q5KPC4-F1
#
_entry.id   AF-A0A4Q5KPC4-F1
#
_cell.length_a   1.000
_cell.length_b   1.000
_cell.length_c   1.000
_cell.angle_alpha   90.00
_cell.angle_beta   90.00
_cell.angle_gamma   90.00
#
_symmetry.space_group_name_H-M   'P 1'
#
loop_
_entity.id
_entity.type
_entity.pdbx_description
1 polymer ?
#
loop_
_entity_poly.entity_id
_entity_poly.type
_entity_poly.pdbx_seq_one_letter_code
_entity_poly.pdbx_strand_id
1 'polypeptide(L)'
;MFFRVFFLAFIFTLTSCATTDPEPESKNTIESPDVNFIIGNVTSIYNIKLSVGNVDFENETFKEDWFSSLSYEYTKDKRYIVGTAKAGSYIGITSTKAQDASGTPLGTFTPCNKTLVFRLPYGGADVYVTDVNYEWNNVSISPIYSDQIEQAKKAFNTNNIIQARYLQLNADLYNDCETLNPNPVIMTRPI
;
A
#
# COMPACT_ATOMS: atom_id res chain seq x y z
N MET A 1 11.95 55.96 -52.45
CA MET A 1 13.09 56.39 -53.27
C MET A 1 14.35 56.26 -52.43
N PHE A 2 15.37 55.62 -53.01
CA PHE A 2 16.58 55.04 -52.41
C PHE A 2 17.39 55.93 -51.45
N PHE A 3 17.87 55.35 -50.34
CA PHE A 3 19.19 55.64 -49.72
C PHE A 3 19.68 54.36 -49.01
N ARG A 4 20.55 53.58 -49.67
CA ARG A 4 22.02 53.52 -49.47
C ARG A 4 22.45 52.86 -48.14
N VAL A 5 22.73 51.56 -48.27
CA VAL A 5 23.93 50.83 -47.81
C VAL A 5 24.86 51.59 -46.86
N PHE A 6 25.04 51.06 -45.66
CA PHE A 6 26.37 51.00 -45.03
C PHE A 6 26.64 49.58 -44.55
N PHE A 7 27.65 49.01 -45.20
CA PHE A 7 28.36 47.81 -44.84
C PHE A 7 29.02 48.01 -43.47
N LEU A 8 28.73 47.16 -42.49
CA LEU A 8 29.71 46.86 -41.45
C LEU A 8 29.65 45.36 -41.17
N ALA A 9 30.60 44.65 -41.74
CA ALA A 9 30.91 43.28 -41.38
C ALA A 9 31.45 43.28 -39.95
N PHE A 10 30.74 42.59 -39.05
CA PHE A 10 31.31 42.16 -37.78
C PHE A 10 31.21 40.64 -37.73
N ILE A 11 32.34 40.00 -37.98
CA ILE A 11 32.55 38.56 -37.85
C ILE A 11 32.53 38.27 -36.34
N PHE A 12 31.44 37.69 -35.84
CA PHE A 12 31.46 36.95 -34.58
C PHE A 12 31.44 35.46 -34.91
N THR A 13 32.63 34.89 -34.91
CA THR A 13 32.85 33.46 -34.73
C THR A 13 32.32 33.06 -33.36
N LEU A 14 31.11 32.49 -33.31
CA LEU A 14 30.68 31.74 -32.15
C LEU A 14 31.02 30.27 -32.39
N THR A 15 32.19 29.90 -31.89
CA THR A 15 32.51 28.55 -31.46
C THR A 15 31.47 28.12 -30.43
N SER A 16 30.39 27.50 -30.88
CA SER A 16 29.50 26.78 -29.98
C SER A 16 30.14 25.43 -29.71
N CYS A 17 30.71 25.30 -28.51
CA CYS A 17 30.96 23.99 -27.90
C CYS A 17 29.65 23.20 -27.99
N ALA A 18 29.68 22.09 -28.71
CA ALA A 18 28.73 21.03 -28.52
C ALA A 18 29.02 20.45 -27.12
N THR A 19 28.35 20.97 -26.09
CA THR A 19 28.23 20.26 -24.82
C THR A 19 27.37 19.06 -25.13
N THR A 20 28.02 17.92 -25.33
CA THR A 20 27.36 16.62 -25.24
C THR A 20 26.96 16.51 -23.77
N ASP A 21 25.70 16.81 -23.45
CA ASP A 21 25.16 16.38 -22.18
C ASP A 21 25.37 14.87 -22.12
N PRO A 22 26.03 14.33 -21.09
CA PRO A 22 25.98 12.90 -20.88
C PRO A 22 24.50 12.57 -20.68
N GLU A 23 23.98 11.79 -21.62
CA GLU A 23 22.75 11.03 -21.48
C GLU A 23 22.63 10.62 -20.01
N PRO A 24 21.56 11.00 -19.28
CA PRO A 24 21.47 10.65 -17.88
C PRO A 24 21.54 9.13 -17.85
N GLU A 25 22.65 8.60 -17.30
CA GLU A 25 22.81 7.20 -17.00
C GLU A 25 21.51 6.79 -16.35
N SER A 26 20.73 6.01 -17.09
CA SER A 26 19.60 5.27 -16.57
C SER A 26 20.14 4.59 -15.33
N LYS A 27 19.84 5.17 -14.15
CA LYS A 27 19.99 4.47 -12.89
C LYS A 27 19.21 3.20 -13.12
N ASN A 28 19.93 2.11 -13.39
CA ASN A 28 19.41 0.76 -13.31
C ASN A 28 18.95 0.65 -11.87
N THR A 29 17.71 1.09 -11.62
CA THR A 29 17.01 0.92 -10.39
C THR A 29 16.85 -0.58 -10.36
N ILE A 30 17.74 -1.26 -9.64
CA ILE A 30 17.67 -2.69 -9.44
C ILE A 30 16.29 -2.89 -8.84
N GLU A 31 15.36 -3.35 -9.68
CA GLU A 31 13.98 -3.49 -9.30
C GLU A 31 13.96 -4.48 -8.14
N SER A 32 13.44 -4.03 -7.00
CA SER A 32 13.41 -4.87 -5.81
C SER A 32 12.66 -6.16 -6.14
N PRO A 33 13.15 -7.33 -5.69
CA PRO A 33 12.48 -8.59 -5.98
C PRO A 33 11.07 -8.59 -5.42
N ASP A 34 10.18 -9.33 -6.06
CA ASP A 34 8.84 -9.57 -5.56
C ASP A 34 8.88 -10.53 -4.36
N VAL A 35 7.94 -10.33 -3.44
CA VAL A 35 7.70 -11.21 -2.29
C VAL A 35 6.23 -11.58 -2.24
N ASN A 36 5.93 -12.81 -1.83
CA ASN A 36 4.58 -13.23 -1.54
C ASN A 36 4.21 -12.80 -0.13
N PHE A 37 3.04 -12.21 0.02
CA PHE A 37 2.50 -11.89 1.33
C PHE A 37 1.29 -12.77 1.62
N ILE A 38 1.11 -13.11 2.90
CA ILE A 38 0.05 -13.96 3.42
C ILE A 38 -0.64 -13.21 4.55
N ILE A 39 -1.93 -12.98 4.41
CA ILE A 39 -2.80 -12.46 5.48
C ILE A 39 -3.80 -13.56 5.82
N GLY A 40 -3.91 -13.92 7.09
CA GLY A 40 -5.02 -14.77 7.52
C GLY A 40 -6.32 -13.96 7.51
N ASN A 41 -7.35 -14.50 6.88
CA ASN A 41 -8.70 -13.96 6.98
C ASN A 41 -9.61 -15.06 7.48
N VAL A 42 -9.93 -14.98 8.77
CA VAL A 42 -10.57 -16.07 9.50
C VAL A 42 -12.04 -16.25 9.09
N THR A 43 -12.66 -15.25 8.44
CA THR A 43 -14.09 -15.31 8.12
C THR A 43 -14.41 -14.83 6.69
N SER A 44 -15.26 -15.59 5.99
CA SER A 44 -15.65 -15.31 4.61
C SER A 44 -16.64 -14.14 4.44
N ILE A 45 -17.09 -13.54 5.55
CA ILE A 45 -18.05 -12.43 5.58
C ILE A 45 -17.40 -11.06 5.44
N TYR A 46 -16.06 -11.00 5.44
CA TYR A 46 -15.32 -9.77 5.18
C TYR A 46 -14.51 -9.90 3.90
N ASN A 47 -14.71 -8.94 3.00
CA ASN A 47 -13.90 -8.77 1.81
C ASN A 47 -12.98 -7.56 2.01
N ILE A 48 -11.70 -7.85 2.22
CA ILE A 48 -10.67 -6.89 2.61
C ILE A 48 -10.01 -6.32 1.35
N LYS A 49 -9.99 -4.99 1.24
CA LYS A 49 -9.20 -4.24 0.27
C LYS A 49 -7.82 -3.95 0.86
N LEU A 50 -6.80 -4.44 0.18
CA LEU A 50 -5.41 -4.17 0.49
C LEU A 50 -4.85 -3.20 -0.54
N SER A 51 -4.02 -2.27 -0.09
CA SER A 51 -3.33 -1.33 -0.98
C SER A 51 -1.87 -1.19 -0.60
N VAL A 52 -1.04 -0.96 -1.61
CA VAL A 52 0.35 -0.51 -1.42
C VAL A 52 0.36 1.01 -1.28
N GLY A 53 1.32 1.53 -0.54
CA GLY A 53 1.50 2.97 -0.42
C GLY A 53 2.87 3.34 0.13
N ASN A 54 3.03 4.64 0.38
CA ASN A 54 4.23 5.21 0.96
C ASN A 54 3.96 5.69 2.39
N VAL A 55 5.00 5.65 3.21
CA VAL A 55 4.96 6.17 4.58
C VAL A 55 5.66 7.52 4.61
N ASP A 56 4.93 8.53 5.04
CA ASP A 56 5.45 9.84 5.41
C ASP A 56 5.83 9.79 6.89
N PHE A 57 7.12 9.59 7.18
CA PHE A 57 7.62 9.45 8.55
C PHE A 57 7.61 10.76 9.33
N GLU A 58 7.60 11.92 8.66
CA GLU A 58 7.55 13.22 9.33
C GLU A 58 6.15 13.49 9.87
N ASN A 59 5.11 13.11 9.11
CA ASN A 59 3.70 13.30 9.47
C ASN A 59 3.04 12.04 10.06
N GLU A 60 3.78 10.94 10.20
CA GLU A 60 3.29 9.62 10.61
C GLU A 60 2.09 9.12 9.78
N THR A 61 2.07 9.41 8.49
CA THR A 61 0.92 9.17 7.61
C THR A 61 1.20 8.08 6.58
N PHE A 62 0.20 7.23 6.33
CA PHE A 62 0.21 6.30 5.19
C PHE A 62 -0.58 6.89 4.02
N LYS A 63 0.10 7.02 2.87
CA LYS A 63 -0.46 7.52 1.61
C LYS A 63 -0.64 6.36 0.65
N GLU A 64 -1.89 5.96 0.38
CA GLU A 64 -2.22 4.92 -0.60
C GLU A 64 -1.72 5.36 -1.99
N ASP A 65 -1.02 4.47 -2.69
CA ASP A 65 -0.70 4.68 -4.09
C ASP A 65 -1.90 4.24 -4.94
N TRP A 66 -2.74 5.22 -5.28
CA TRP A 66 -3.98 5.01 -6.03
C TRP A 66 -3.77 4.47 -7.45
N PHE A 67 -2.55 4.59 -7.99
CA PHE A 67 -2.19 4.05 -9.30
C PHE A 67 -1.61 2.64 -9.20
N SER A 68 -1.20 2.20 -8.00
CA SER A 68 -0.78 0.83 -7.77
C SER A 68 -1.99 -0.08 -7.55
N SER A 69 -2.09 -1.14 -8.37
CA SER A 69 -3.02 -2.24 -8.09
C SER A 69 -2.25 -3.37 -7.41
N LEU A 70 -2.59 -3.63 -6.15
CA LEU A 70 -2.08 -4.81 -5.44
C LEU A 70 -2.87 -6.03 -5.91
N SER A 71 -2.19 -7.01 -6.51
CA SER A 71 -2.81 -8.26 -6.92
C SER A 71 -2.76 -9.27 -5.78
N TYR A 72 -3.92 -9.80 -5.41
CA TYR A 72 -4.06 -10.84 -4.40
C TYR A 72 -5.35 -11.63 -4.60
N GLU A 73 -5.35 -12.85 -4.08
CA GLU A 73 -6.47 -13.77 -4.13
C GLU A 73 -6.71 -14.45 -2.78
N TYR A 74 -7.91 -14.99 -2.61
CA TYR A 74 -8.22 -15.84 -1.47
C TYR A 74 -7.82 -17.28 -1.80
N THR A 75 -7.29 -17.99 -0.81
CA THR A 75 -7.13 -19.44 -0.90
C THR A 75 -8.49 -20.12 -1.14
N LYS A 76 -8.49 -21.35 -1.69
CA LYS A 76 -9.72 -22.08 -1.99
C LYS A 76 -10.65 -22.25 -0.78
N ASP A 77 -10.08 -22.41 0.40
CA ASP A 77 -10.79 -22.51 1.68
C ASP A 77 -11.10 -21.15 2.32
N LYS A 78 -10.72 -20.04 1.66
CA LYS A 78 -10.87 -18.65 2.09
C LYS A 78 -10.28 -18.30 3.45
N ARG A 79 -9.35 -19.12 3.96
CA ARG A 79 -8.68 -18.86 5.26
C ARG A 79 -7.52 -17.88 5.15
N TYR A 80 -6.96 -17.72 3.95
CA TYR A 80 -5.85 -16.80 3.72
C TYR A 80 -6.11 -15.96 2.48
N ILE A 81 -5.58 -14.74 2.51
CA ILE A 81 -5.36 -13.88 1.36
C ILE A 81 -3.88 -14.00 1.03
N VAL A 82 -3.57 -14.28 -0.23
CA VAL A 82 -2.20 -14.41 -0.73
C VAL A 82 -2.04 -13.46 -1.89
N GLY A 83 -0.97 -12.69 -1.91
CA GLY A 83 -0.66 -11.81 -3.02
C GLY A 83 0.83 -11.58 -3.15
N THR A 84 1.20 -10.72 -4.10
CA THR A 84 2.60 -10.44 -4.41
C THR A 84 2.82 -8.94 -4.45
N ALA A 85 3.94 -8.48 -3.88
CA ALA A 85 4.35 -7.08 -3.97
C ALA A 85 5.88 -6.97 -3.92
N LYS A 86 6.39 -5.80 -4.26
CA LYS A 86 7.82 -5.49 -4.18
C LYS A 86 8.34 -5.57 -2.73
N ALA A 87 9.51 -6.17 -2.54
CA ALA A 87 10.19 -6.15 -1.25
C ALA A 87 10.39 -4.72 -0.76
N GLY A 88 10.15 -4.47 0.53
CA GLY A 88 10.23 -3.13 1.12
C GLY A 88 8.95 -2.31 1.05
N SER A 89 7.97 -2.72 0.24
CA SER A 89 6.68 -2.05 0.15
C SER A 89 5.91 -2.07 1.47
N TYR A 90 5.05 -1.08 1.63
CA TYR A 90 4.11 -0.98 2.73
C TYR A 90 2.72 -1.37 2.24
N ILE A 91 2.09 -2.35 2.91
CA ILE A 91 0.72 -2.77 2.64
C ILE A 91 -0.17 -2.33 3.80
N GLY A 92 -1.28 -1.67 3.50
CA GLY A 92 -2.31 -1.32 4.47
C GLY A 92 -3.67 -1.94 4.12
N ILE A 93 -4.51 -2.17 5.13
CA ILE A 93 -5.93 -2.42 4.93
C ILE A 93 -6.60 -1.05 4.76
N THR A 94 -7.06 -0.77 3.55
CA THR A 94 -7.62 0.55 3.19
C THR A 94 -9.14 0.56 3.17
N SER A 95 -9.77 -0.61 3.03
CA SER A 95 -11.21 -0.75 3.14
C SER A 95 -11.61 -2.20 3.40
N THR A 96 -12.75 -2.41 4.06
CA THR A 96 -13.33 -3.73 4.27
C THR A 96 -14.81 -3.69 3.94
N LYS A 97 -15.25 -4.53 3.00
CA LYS A 97 -16.68 -4.77 2.75
C LYS A 97 -17.15 -5.85 3.68
N ALA A 98 -18.24 -5.60 4.40
CA ALA A 98 -18.86 -6.60 5.27
C ALA A 98 -20.19 -7.06 4.69
N GLN A 99 -20.50 -8.33 4.92
CA GLN A 99 -21.79 -8.94 4.63
C GLN A 99 -22.24 -9.78 5.83
N ASP A 100 -23.53 -10.07 5.93
CA ASP A 100 -24.02 -11.02 6.93
C ASP A 100 -23.84 -12.48 6.48
N ALA A 101 -24.27 -13.43 7.32
CA ALA A 101 -24.18 -14.87 7.01
C ALA A 101 -25.03 -15.30 5.81
N SER A 102 -26.04 -14.51 5.42
CA SER A 102 -26.86 -14.75 4.22
C SER A 102 -26.24 -14.16 2.95
N GLY A 103 -25.13 -13.41 3.07
CA GLY A 103 -24.50 -12.70 1.98
C GLY A 103 -25.08 -11.31 1.72
N THR A 104 -25.95 -10.80 2.60
CA THR A 104 -26.50 -9.45 2.47
C THR A 104 -25.41 -8.42 2.77
N PRO A 105 -25.13 -7.47 1.86
CA PRO A 105 -24.13 -6.43 2.10
C PRO A 105 -24.51 -5.52 3.28
N LEU A 106 -23.58 -5.35 4.22
CA LEU A 106 -23.73 -4.47 5.39
C LEU A 106 -23.06 -3.10 5.20
N GLY A 107 -22.14 -3.01 4.23
CA GLY A 107 -21.50 -1.76 3.84
C GLY A 107 -20.02 -1.94 3.52
N THR A 108 -19.41 -0.82 3.10
CA THR A 108 -17.97 -0.69 2.92
C THR A 108 -17.45 0.21 4.04
N PHE A 109 -16.45 -0.28 4.77
CA PHE A 109 -15.86 0.39 5.91
C PHE A 109 -14.44 0.83 5.55
N THR A 110 -14.01 2.00 6.00
CA THR A 110 -12.67 2.54 5.76
C THR A 110 -12.05 3.04 7.06
N PRO A 111 -10.71 2.98 7.22
CA PRO A 111 -10.06 3.48 8.43
C PRO A 111 -10.41 4.95 8.68
N CYS A 112 -10.72 5.26 9.93
CA CYS A 112 -11.12 6.60 10.34
C CYS A 112 -9.90 7.41 10.84
N ASN A 113 -9.27 7.02 11.94
CA ASN A 113 -8.16 7.77 12.52
C ASN A 113 -6.79 7.22 12.09
N LYS A 114 -6.54 5.96 12.44
CA LYS A 114 -5.27 5.28 12.18
C LYS A 114 -5.51 3.97 11.42
N THR A 115 -4.47 3.51 10.75
CA THR A 115 -4.43 2.20 10.11
C THR A 115 -3.13 1.49 10.44
N LEU A 116 -3.18 0.16 10.47
CA LEU A 116 -2.00 -0.67 10.58
C LEU A 116 -1.41 -0.93 9.20
N VAL A 117 -0.13 -0.63 9.07
CA VAL A 117 0.62 -0.71 7.83
C VAL A 117 1.79 -1.64 8.02
N PHE A 118 1.92 -2.61 7.13
CA PHE A 118 2.88 -3.69 7.24
C PHE A 118 3.98 -3.52 6.21
N ARG A 119 5.23 -3.51 6.69
CA ARG A 119 6.41 -3.44 5.84
C ARG A 119 6.85 -4.83 5.43
N LEU A 120 6.90 -5.06 4.13
CA LEU A 120 7.45 -6.29 3.57
C LEU A 120 8.98 -6.28 3.66
N PRO A 121 9.61 -7.32 4.24
CA PRO A 121 11.05 -7.38 4.42
C PRO A 121 11.81 -7.57 3.09
N TYR A 122 13.05 -7.11 3.06
CA TYR A 122 14.01 -7.48 2.01
C TYR A 122 14.62 -8.83 2.35
N GLY A 123 14.42 -9.84 1.50
CA GLY A 123 15.10 -11.14 1.61
C GLY A 123 14.27 -12.34 2.09
N GLY A 124 12.93 -12.26 2.05
CA GLY A 124 12.05 -13.42 2.22
C GLY A 124 11.16 -13.63 1.01
N ALA A 125 11.03 -14.88 0.55
CA ALA A 125 10.12 -15.22 -0.55
C ALA A 125 8.65 -15.17 -0.10
N ASP A 126 8.37 -15.64 1.13
CA ASP A 126 7.03 -15.68 1.70
C ASP A 126 6.99 -14.94 3.04
N VAL A 127 6.06 -13.99 3.16
CA VAL A 127 5.94 -13.07 4.28
C VAL A 127 4.55 -13.20 4.87
N TYR A 128 4.45 -13.60 6.13
CA TYR A 128 3.19 -13.56 6.86
C TYR A 128 3.00 -12.18 7.49
N VAL A 129 1.86 -11.58 7.21
CA VAL A 129 1.55 -10.19 7.57
C VAL A 129 0.84 -10.16 8.92
N THR A 130 -0.34 -10.78 8.99
CA THR A 130 -1.20 -10.85 10.17
C THR A 130 -2.40 -11.73 9.88
N ASP A 131 -3.05 -12.25 10.90
CA ASP A 131 -4.47 -12.60 10.83
C ASP A 131 -5.29 -11.34 11.11
N VAL A 132 -6.42 -11.20 10.44
CA VAL A 132 -7.36 -10.10 10.67
C VAL A 132 -8.79 -10.63 10.80
N ASN A 133 -9.47 -10.15 11.83
CA ASN A 133 -10.91 -10.28 12.05
C ASN A 133 -11.47 -8.92 12.47
N TYR A 134 -12.76 -8.83 12.76
CA TYR A 134 -13.41 -7.56 13.11
C TYR A 134 -14.43 -7.72 14.23
N GLU A 135 -14.44 -6.74 15.14
CA GLU A 135 -15.48 -6.56 16.15
C GLU A 135 -16.46 -5.46 15.72
N TRP A 136 -17.75 -5.77 15.78
CA TRP A 136 -18.81 -4.83 15.46
C TRP A 136 -19.08 -3.88 16.62
N ASN A 137 -19.17 -2.59 16.28
CA ASN A 137 -19.48 -1.51 17.20
C ASN A 137 -20.59 -0.64 16.59
N ASN A 138 -21.85 -1.05 16.76
CA ASN A 138 -23.02 -0.43 16.11
C ASN A 138 -22.86 -0.33 14.58
N VAL A 139 -22.55 0.86 14.08
CA VAL A 139 -22.45 1.21 12.66
C VAL A 139 -21.00 1.22 12.16
N SER A 140 -20.06 0.74 12.96
CA SER A 140 -18.62 0.73 12.72
C SER A 140 -18.03 -0.64 13.04
N ILE A 141 -16.83 -0.90 12.54
CA ILE A 141 -16.07 -2.12 12.83
C ILE A 141 -14.67 -1.76 13.31
N SER A 142 -14.12 -2.60 14.18
CA SER A 142 -12.74 -2.48 14.66
C SER A 142 -11.95 -3.71 14.23
N PRO A 143 -10.85 -3.57 13.48
CA PRO A 143 -10.01 -4.71 13.13
C PRO A 143 -9.32 -5.27 14.39
N ILE A 144 -9.29 -6.59 14.49
CA ILE A 144 -8.55 -7.36 15.48
C ILE A 144 -7.45 -8.10 14.75
N TYR A 145 -6.20 -7.76 15.07
CA TYR A 145 -5.02 -8.37 14.48
C TYR A 145 -4.44 -9.42 15.42
N SER A 146 -3.97 -10.55 14.87
CA SER A 146 -3.26 -11.56 15.67
C SER A 146 -2.13 -12.21 14.87
N ASP A 147 -1.13 -12.71 15.59
CA ASP A 147 -0.01 -13.46 15.02
C ASP A 147 -0.34 -14.96 15.07
N GLN A 148 -0.49 -15.56 13.88
CA GLN A 148 -0.68 -16.99 13.68
C GLN A 148 0.32 -17.55 12.66
N ILE A 149 1.55 -17.03 12.64
CA ILE A 149 2.57 -17.42 11.66
C ILE A 149 2.83 -18.94 11.64
N GLU A 150 2.80 -19.60 12.80
CA GLU A 150 2.99 -21.05 12.90
C GLU A 150 1.84 -21.83 12.24
N GLN A 151 0.62 -21.30 12.27
CA GLN A 151 -0.52 -21.88 11.57
C GLN A 151 -0.39 -21.71 10.06
N ALA A 152 0.10 -20.54 9.60
CA ALA A 152 0.41 -20.31 8.21
C ALA A 152 1.52 -21.26 7.72
N LYS A 153 2.64 -21.38 8.44
CA LYS A 153 3.72 -22.35 8.14
C LYS A 153 3.20 -23.77 7.97
N LYS A 154 2.32 -24.21 8.86
CA LYS A 154 1.66 -25.52 8.77
C LYS A 154 0.74 -25.63 7.55
N ALA A 155 -0.07 -24.60 7.27
CA ALA A 155 -1.01 -24.59 6.15
C ALA A 155 -0.31 -24.61 4.78
N PHE A 156 0.81 -23.90 4.65
CA PHE A 156 1.61 -23.85 3.43
C PHE A 156 2.73 -24.90 3.38
N ASN A 157 2.81 -25.77 4.40
CA ASN A 157 3.80 -26.85 4.52
C ASN A 157 5.25 -26.35 4.32
N THR A 158 5.62 -25.25 4.98
CA THR A 158 6.93 -24.61 4.86
C THR A 158 7.34 -23.94 6.16
N ASN A 159 8.64 -23.90 6.45
CA ASN A 159 9.20 -23.17 7.60
C ASN A 159 9.77 -21.79 7.20
N ASN A 160 9.75 -21.45 5.91
CA ASN A 160 10.43 -20.28 5.35
C ASN A 160 9.57 -19.01 5.34
N ILE A 161 8.43 -19.02 6.01
CA ILE A 161 7.58 -17.84 6.15
C ILE A 161 8.12 -16.96 7.28
N ILE A 162 8.32 -15.67 7.00
CA ILE A 162 8.79 -14.68 7.98
C ILE A 162 7.72 -13.64 8.30
N GLN A 163 7.74 -13.12 9.53
CA GLN A 163 6.76 -12.14 10.03
C GLN A 163 7.06 -10.74 9.48
N ALA A 164 6.04 -10.07 8.93
CA ALA A 164 6.10 -8.66 8.58
C ALA A 164 6.13 -7.78 9.84
N ARG A 165 6.84 -6.66 9.77
CA ARG A 165 6.78 -5.63 10.82
C ARG A 165 5.64 -4.67 10.50
N TYR A 166 5.02 -4.09 11.52
CA TYR A 166 3.93 -3.14 11.35
C TYR A 166 4.23 -1.78 11.99
N LEU A 167 3.52 -0.77 11.50
CA LEU A 167 3.45 0.59 12.03
C LEU A 167 1.98 0.98 12.14
N GLN A 168 1.62 1.72 13.19
CA GLN A 168 0.29 2.31 13.32
C GLN A 168 0.36 3.79 12.92
N LEU A 169 -0.16 4.11 11.74
CA LEU A 169 -0.01 5.42 11.09
C LEU A 169 -1.37 6.11 10.92
N ASN A 170 -1.36 7.43 10.77
CA ASN A 170 -2.54 8.21 10.42
C ASN A 170 -3.05 7.76 9.03
N ALA A 171 -4.37 7.60 8.91
CA ALA A 171 -5.01 7.21 7.67
C ALA A 171 -5.37 8.46 6.84
N ASP A 172 -4.58 8.77 5.81
CA ASP A 172 -4.77 9.97 4.98
C ASP A 172 -6.16 10.04 4.32
N LEU A 173 -6.78 8.88 4.10
CA LEU A 173 -7.99 8.72 3.32
C LEU A 173 -9.25 9.35 3.93
N TYR A 174 -9.31 9.61 5.25
CA TYR A 174 -10.54 10.08 5.90
C TYR A 174 -10.28 10.92 7.17
N ASN A 175 -9.41 11.92 7.08
CA ASN A 175 -9.04 12.81 8.21
C ASN A 175 -10.23 13.52 8.90
N ASP A 176 -11.41 13.56 8.28
CA ASP A 176 -12.61 14.26 8.77
C ASP A 176 -13.66 13.34 9.43
N CYS A 177 -13.35 12.07 9.68
CA CYS A 177 -14.29 11.20 10.38
C CYS A 177 -14.31 11.52 11.89
N GLU A 178 -15.48 11.87 12.41
CA GLU A 178 -15.68 11.98 13.86
C GLU A 178 -16.33 10.71 14.40
N THR A 179 -15.73 10.12 15.43
CA THR A 179 -16.26 8.93 16.10
C THR A 179 -16.12 9.06 17.61
N LEU A 180 -17.16 8.63 18.34
CA LEU A 180 -17.13 8.54 19.81
C LEU A 180 -16.37 7.29 20.31
N ASN A 181 -15.92 6.42 19.40
CA ASN A 181 -15.21 5.20 19.78
C ASN A 181 -13.72 5.49 20.05
N PRO A 182 -13.17 5.08 21.20
CA PRO A 182 -11.77 5.32 21.55
C PRO A 182 -10.77 4.47 20.75
N ASN A 183 -11.21 3.48 19.98
CA ASN A 183 -10.31 2.62 19.22
C ASN A 183 -9.65 3.42 18.07
N PRO A 184 -8.30 3.57 18.06
CA PRO A 184 -7.62 4.36 17.06
C PRO A 184 -7.68 3.76 15.65
N VAL A 185 -7.90 2.44 15.51
CA VAL A 185 -7.95 1.77 14.21
C VAL A 185 -9.38 1.46 13.75
N ILE A 186 -10.38 2.11 14.35
CA ILE A 186 -11.77 1.95 13.95
C ILE A 186 -12.00 2.29 12.48
N MET A 187 -12.88 1.51 11.85
CA MET A 187 -13.33 1.71 10.50
C MET A 187 -14.82 2.09 10.47
N THR A 188 -15.17 3.12 9.72
CA THR A 188 -16.53 3.65 9.61
C THR A 188 -17.00 3.56 8.16
N ARG A 189 -18.32 3.66 7.94
CA ARG A 189 -18.86 3.82 6.58
C ARG A 189 -18.59 5.25 6.14
N PRO A 190 -18.06 5.49 4.92
CA PRO A 190 -17.96 6.83 4.37
C PRO A 190 -19.33 7.51 4.38
N ILE A 191 -19.38 8.79 4.75
CA ILE A 191 -20.60 9.62 4.72
C ILE A 191 -20.93 9.99 3.28
#